data_AF-A0A238X2K3-F1
#
_entry.id   AF-A0A238X2K3-F1
#
_cell.length_a   1.000
_cell.length_b   1.000
_cell.length_c   1.000
_cell.angle_alpha   90.00
_cell.angle_beta   90.00
_cell.angle_gamma   90.00
#
_symmetry.space_group_name_H-M   'P 1'
#
loop_
_entity.id
_entity.type
_entity.pdbx_description
1 polymer ?
#
loop_
_entity_poly.entity_id
_entity_poly.type
_entity_poly.pdbx_seq_one_letter_code
_entity_poly.pdbx_strand_id
1 'polypeptide(L)'
;MKHACSLCVLIALVWLFSGCKKEDAEKSDVTFDVLDSAVLDVSRYSSGHTSTISVWSKCAQACEINKASIEHVKSVVLRTAEVNLKYPNGQNFDFLDRLTLYAVTAEGNKRIVLAATDVVPRGATTLKLVPTKEDLTAYLQPGRYYIIPYLEVNQPSQNLAELQLQYDVRAQQL
;
A
#
# COMPACT_ATOMS: atom_id res chain seq x y z
N MET A 1 54.58 46.23 39.51
CA MET A 1 53.75 46.26 38.28
C MET A 1 54.33 45.27 37.29
N LYS A 2 53.63 44.19 36.94
CA LYS A 2 53.86 43.27 35.78
C LYS A 2 53.33 41.83 36.04
N HIS A 3 52.13 41.63 36.58
CA HIS A 3 51.48 40.32 36.51
C HIS A 3 49.96 40.49 36.41
N ALA A 4 49.50 41.02 35.28
CA ALA A 4 48.07 41.16 34.98
C ALA A 4 47.86 41.09 33.47
N CYS A 5 48.33 40.01 32.84
CA CYS A 5 48.02 39.72 31.42
C CYS A 5 48.27 38.24 31.09
N SER A 6 47.84 37.33 31.97
CA SER A 6 47.96 35.88 31.70
C SER A 6 46.84 35.08 32.39
N LEU A 7 45.65 35.68 32.51
CA LEU A 7 44.47 34.99 33.05
C LEU A 7 43.19 35.18 32.23
N CYS A 8 43.23 35.99 31.16
CA CYS A 8 42.08 36.18 30.27
C CYS A 8 42.05 35.20 29.08
N VAL A 9 43.18 34.55 28.74
CA VAL A 9 43.26 33.66 27.57
C VAL A 9 42.82 32.22 27.89
N LEU A 10 42.85 31.82 29.17
CA LEU A 10 42.51 30.45 29.59
C LEU A 10 41.01 30.21 29.86
N ILE A 11 40.19 31.26 29.93
CA ILE A 11 38.74 31.14 30.18
C ILE A 11 37.94 31.16 28.85
N ALA A 12 38.56 31.57 27.74
CA ALA A 12 37.90 31.58 26.42
C ALA A 12 37.85 30.21 25.73
N LEU A 13 38.56 29.19 26.23
CA LEU A 13 38.63 27.86 25.59
C LEU A 13 37.58 26.85 26.08
N VAL A 14 36.73 27.21 27.06
CA VAL A 14 35.81 26.27 27.71
C VAL A 14 34.40 26.24 27.06
N TRP A 15 34.13 27.08 26.06
CA TRP A 15 32.80 27.16 25.42
C TRP A 15 32.65 26.33 24.13
N LEU A 16 33.58 25.41 23.80
CA LEU A 16 33.50 24.57 22.59
C LEU A 16 32.87 23.18 22.80
N PHE A 17 32.30 22.89 23.97
CA PHE A 17 31.57 21.65 24.21
C PHE A 17 30.09 21.88 24.56
N SER A 18 29.43 22.80 23.85
CA SER A 18 27.98 22.69 23.63
C SER A 18 27.76 21.60 22.60
N GLY A 19 28.00 20.35 22.99
CA GLY A 19 27.54 19.20 22.25
C GLY A 19 26.02 19.30 22.17
N CYS A 20 25.49 19.57 20.98
CA CYS A 20 24.10 19.27 20.67
C CYS A 20 23.88 17.80 21.03
N LYS A 21 23.32 17.55 22.21
CA LYS A 21 22.63 16.29 22.46
C LYS A 21 21.55 16.26 21.41
N LYS A 22 21.76 15.47 20.35
CA LYS A 22 20.64 14.96 19.56
C LYS A 22 19.78 14.25 20.58
N GLU A 23 18.72 14.92 21.00
CA GLU A 23 17.60 14.28 21.67
C GLU A 23 17.22 13.14 20.74
N ASP A 24 17.45 11.92 21.22
CA ASP A 24 17.03 10.70 20.54
C ASP A 24 15.55 10.90 20.24
N ALA A 25 15.24 11.12 18.96
CA ALA A 25 13.87 11.29 18.50
C ALA A 25 13.11 10.07 19.02
N GLU A 26 12.24 10.31 19.99
CA GLU A 26 11.37 9.31 20.56
C GLU A 26 10.72 8.59 19.38
N LYS A 27 11.08 7.31 19.21
CA LYS A 27 10.53 6.44 18.19
C LYS A 27 9.05 6.28 18.51
N SER A 28 8.27 7.23 18.03
CA SER A 28 6.83 7.24 18.19
C SER A 28 6.28 6.11 17.33
N ASP A 29 5.47 5.25 17.94
CA ASP A 29 4.67 4.26 17.22
C ASP A 29 3.66 5.03 16.36
N VAL A 30 3.88 5.09 15.05
CA VAL A 30 3.02 5.81 14.11
C VAL A 30 2.22 4.77 13.33
N THR A 31 0.90 4.81 13.49
CA THR A 31 -0.05 4.03 12.68
C THR A 31 -0.82 4.97 11.76
N PHE A 32 -0.85 4.65 10.47
CA PHE A 32 -1.58 5.45 9.47
C PHE A 32 -2.15 4.57 8.37
N ASP A 33 -3.20 5.07 7.74
CA ASP A 33 -3.92 4.40 6.67
C ASP A 33 -3.45 4.93 5.29
N VAL A 34 -3.40 4.06 4.29
CA VAL A 34 -2.97 4.35 2.92
C VAL A 34 -4.05 3.87 1.96
N LEU A 35 -4.66 4.82 1.26
CA LEU A 35 -5.71 4.57 0.28
C LEU A 35 -5.12 4.46 -1.14
N ASP A 36 -5.12 3.25 -1.69
CA ASP A 36 -4.68 2.99 -3.05
C ASP A 36 -5.82 2.53 -3.96
N SER A 37 -5.56 2.60 -5.26
CA SER A 37 -6.55 2.30 -6.29
C SER A 37 -5.87 1.79 -7.56
N ALA A 38 -6.53 0.89 -8.27
CA ALA A 38 -6.07 0.40 -9.57
C ALA A 38 -7.25 0.15 -10.52
N VAL A 39 -7.01 0.34 -11.81
CA VAL A 39 -7.96 -0.03 -12.86
C VAL A 39 -7.59 -1.42 -13.36
N LEU A 40 -8.54 -2.35 -13.34
CA LEU A 40 -8.40 -3.72 -13.82
C LEU A 40 -9.10 -3.83 -15.16
N ASP A 41 -8.35 -4.12 -16.21
CA ASP A 41 -8.92 -4.53 -17.49
C ASP A 41 -9.20 -6.03 -17.45
N VAL A 42 -10.49 -6.37 -17.48
CA VAL A 42 -10.99 -7.76 -17.56
C VAL A 42 -11.76 -7.99 -18.85
N SER A 43 -11.41 -7.25 -19.89
CA SER A 43 -11.99 -7.41 -21.22
C SER A 43 -11.84 -8.83 -21.74
N ARG A 44 -12.87 -9.30 -22.45
CA ARG A 44 -12.92 -10.66 -23.01
C ARG A 44 -12.77 -11.72 -21.91
N TYR A 45 -13.51 -11.55 -20.82
CA TYR A 45 -13.39 -12.42 -19.67
C TYR A 45 -13.81 -13.86 -19.98
N SER A 46 -12.98 -14.77 -19.49
CA SER A 46 -13.26 -16.20 -19.31
C SER A 46 -12.69 -16.60 -17.96
N SER A 47 -13.05 -17.78 -17.46
CA SER A 47 -12.50 -18.25 -16.19
C SER A 47 -10.99 -18.41 -16.31
N GLY A 48 -10.23 -17.78 -15.41
CA GLY A 48 -8.77 -17.75 -15.49
C GLY A 48 -8.15 -16.45 -15.02
N HIS A 49 -6.82 -16.38 -15.17
CA HIS A 49 -6.06 -15.17 -14.91
C HIS A 49 -6.26 -14.15 -16.03
N THR A 50 -6.41 -12.88 -15.66
CA THR A 50 -6.44 -11.77 -16.62
C THR A 50 -5.09 -11.05 -16.67
N SER A 51 -5.04 -9.94 -17.41
CA SER A 51 -3.86 -9.10 -17.53
C SER A 51 -3.30 -8.68 -16.17
N THR A 52 -1.99 -8.82 -16.03
CA THR A 52 -1.26 -8.30 -14.87
C THR A 52 -1.22 -6.79 -14.94
N ILE A 53 -1.53 -6.12 -13.84
CA ILE A 53 -1.49 -4.67 -13.74
C ILE A 53 -0.37 -4.22 -12.80
N SER A 54 0.31 -3.13 -13.16
CA SER A 54 1.29 -2.48 -12.28
C SER A 54 0.60 -1.48 -11.37
N VAL A 55 0.94 -1.52 -10.09
CA VAL A 55 0.41 -0.61 -9.07
C VAL A 55 1.57 0.16 -8.44
N TRP A 56 1.44 1.48 -8.42
CA TRP A 56 2.34 2.36 -7.69
C TRP A 56 1.76 2.60 -6.30
N SER A 57 2.49 2.19 -5.27
CA SER A 57 2.02 2.35 -3.89
C SER A 57 2.14 3.79 -3.45
N LYS A 58 1.11 4.30 -2.77
CA LYS A 58 1.16 5.61 -2.10
C LYS A 58 1.78 5.57 -0.71
N CYS A 59 2.36 4.44 -0.28
CA CYS A 59 2.89 4.30 1.07
C CYS A 59 4.00 5.32 1.39
N ALA A 60 4.91 5.60 0.44
CA ALA A 60 5.95 6.61 0.64
C ALA A 60 5.37 8.02 0.87
N GLN A 61 4.36 8.40 0.08
CA GLN A 61 3.65 9.67 0.25
C GLN A 61 2.92 9.73 1.61
N ALA A 62 2.27 8.64 2.01
CA ALA A 62 1.61 8.57 3.30
C ALA A 62 2.60 8.64 4.47
N CYS A 63 3.79 8.03 4.34
CA CYS A 63 4.87 8.15 5.33
C CYS A 63 5.29 9.62 5.50
N GLU A 64 5.54 10.32 4.41
CA GLU A 64 5.95 11.74 4.43
C GLU A 64 4.90 12.62 5.14
N ILE A 65 3.62 12.45 4.80
CA ILE A 65 2.50 13.17 5.44
C ILE A 65 2.45 12.91 6.95
N ASN A 66 2.70 11.67 7.37
CA ASN A 66 2.62 11.25 8.77
C ASN A 66 3.95 11.37 9.53
N LYS A 67 4.96 12.03 8.94
CA LYS A 67 6.32 12.17 9.52
C LYS A 67 6.96 10.82 9.90
N ALA A 68 6.65 9.80 9.09
CA ALA A 68 7.20 8.46 9.17
C ALA A 68 8.27 8.23 8.08
N SER A 69 9.10 7.20 8.27
CA SER A 69 10.10 6.71 7.33
C SER A 69 9.61 5.38 6.77
N ILE A 70 9.63 5.27 5.44
CA ILE A 70 9.21 4.06 4.72
C ILE A 70 10.05 2.84 5.13
N GLU A 71 11.33 3.07 5.45
CA GLU A 71 12.31 2.08 5.92
C GLU A 71 12.00 1.55 7.33
N HIS A 72 11.21 2.30 8.12
CA HIS A 72 10.81 1.92 9.47
C HIS A 72 9.41 1.32 9.57
N VAL A 73 8.66 1.27 8.47
CA VAL A 73 7.38 0.53 8.43
C VAL A 73 7.66 -0.95 8.72
N LYS A 74 7.00 -1.49 9.75
CA LYS A 74 7.21 -2.86 10.25
C LYS A 74 6.13 -3.85 9.83
N SER A 75 4.92 -3.37 9.65
CA SER A 75 3.80 -4.20 9.21
C SER A 75 2.84 -3.38 8.38
N VAL A 76 2.29 -3.99 7.34
CA VAL A 76 1.22 -3.42 6.53
C VAL A 76 0.12 -4.45 6.40
N VAL A 77 -1.10 -4.10 6.77
CA VAL A 77 -2.26 -5.00 6.72
C VAL A 77 -3.36 -4.42 5.84
N LEU A 78 -3.97 -5.25 5.00
CA LEU A 78 -5.13 -4.85 4.21
C LEU A 78 -6.38 -4.75 5.10
N ARG A 79 -7.02 -3.60 5.12
CA ARG A 79 -8.22 -3.33 5.93
C ARG A 79 -9.48 -3.55 5.12
N THR A 80 -9.53 -2.98 3.92
CA THR A 80 -10.67 -3.09 3.02
C THR A 80 -10.20 -3.24 1.59
N ALA A 81 -11.02 -3.90 0.76
CA ALA A 81 -10.85 -3.92 -0.68
C ALA A 81 -12.22 -3.99 -1.33
N GLU A 82 -12.48 -3.10 -2.26
CA GLU A 82 -13.73 -3.00 -2.99
C GLU A 82 -13.47 -2.87 -4.49
N VAL A 83 -14.29 -3.54 -5.29
CA VAL A 83 -14.20 -3.51 -6.74
C VAL A 83 -15.52 -3.00 -7.31
N ASN A 84 -15.45 -1.98 -8.14
CA ASN A 84 -16.61 -1.36 -8.78
C ASN A 84 -16.57 -1.65 -10.28
N LEU A 85 -17.67 -2.08 -10.87
CA LEU A 85 -17.79 -2.19 -12.32
C LEU A 85 -17.95 -0.79 -12.92
N LYS A 86 -16.98 -0.35 -13.72
CA LYS A 86 -16.97 0.96 -14.38
C LYS A 86 -17.43 0.89 -15.82
N TYR A 87 -17.17 -0.21 -16.50
CA TYR A 87 -17.62 -0.45 -17.87
C TYR A 87 -18.05 -1.90 -18.03
N PRO A 88 -19.15 -2.19 -18.77
CA PRO A 88 -20.04 -1.22 -19.41
C PRO A 88 -20.95 -0.49 -18.42
N ASN A 89 -21.30 0.77 -18.72
CA ASN A 89 -22.22 1.55 -17.88
C ASN A 89 -23.59 0.86 -17.76
N GLY A 90 -24.12 0.77 -16.55
CA GLY A 90 -25.42 0.16 -16.27
C GLY A 90 -25.42 -1.38 -16.24
N GLN A 91 -24.26 -2.02 -16.36
CA GLN A 91 -24.10 -3.46 -16.14
C GLN A 91 -23.80 -3.76 -14.67
N ASN A 92 -23.81 -5.04 -14.31
CA ASN A 92 -23.55 -5.55 -12.97
C ASN A 92 -22.60 -6.76 -13.02
N PHE A 93 -22.29 -7.34 -11.87
CA PHE A 93 -21.42 -8.50 -11.73
C PHE A 93 -22.13 -9.85 -11.93
N ASP A 94 -23.33 -9.91 -12.53
CA ASP A 94 -24.07 -11.17 -12.69
C ASP A 94 -23.35 -12.20 -13.59
N PHE A 95 -22.33 -11.79 -14.33
CA PHE A 95 -21.46 -12.69 -15.11
C PHE A 95 -20.40 -13.40 -14.26
N LEU A 96 -20.15 -12.92 -13.04
CA LEU A 96 -19.05 -13.32 -12.19
C LEU A 96 -19.55 -14.22 -11.06
N ASP A 97 -18.94 -15.38 -10.90
CA ASP A 97 -19.16 -16.26 -9.76
C ASP A 97 -18.17 -15.96 -8.63
N ARG A 98 -16.88 -15.80 -8.97
CA ARG A 98 -15.80 -15.53 -8.00
C ARG A 98 -14.75 -14.58 -8.55
N LEU A 99 -14.19 -13.77 -7.67
CA LEU A 99 -13.04 -12.90 -7.96
C LEU A 99 -11.97 -13.11 -6.90
N THR A 100 -10.76 -13.42 -7.35
CA THR A 100 -9.55 -13.42 -6.51
C THR A 100 -8.55 -12.43 -7.08
N LEU A 101 -8.02 -11.56 -6.24
CA LEU A 101 -6.93 -10.67 -6.59
C LEU A 101 -5.64 -11.22 -5.97
N TYR A 102 -4.63 -11.44 -6.80
CA TYR A 102 -3.29 -11.80 -6.33
C TYR A 102 -2.39 -10.58 -6.33
N ALA A 103 -1.57 -10.40 -5.29
CA ALA A 103 -0.47 -9.44 -5.28
C ALA A 103 0.85 -10.16 -5.53
N VAL A 104 1.71 -9.56 -6.36
CA VAL A 104 3.05 -10.04 -6.68
C VAL A 104 4.05 -8.92 -6.46
N THR A 105 5.17 -9.21 -5.81
CA THR A 105 6.27 -8.26 -5.61
C THR A 105 6.86 -7.80 -6.94
N ALA A 106 7.52 -6.65 -6.96
CA ALA A 106 8.13 -6.11 -8.18
C ALA A 106 9.18 -7.05 -8.80
N GLU A 107 9.86 -7.83 -7.96
CA GLU A 107 10.87 -8.82 -8.33
C GLU A 107 10.25 -10.16 -8.79
N GLY A 108 8.93 -10.33 -8.63
CA GLY A 108 8.21 -11.55 -9.03
C GLY A 108 8.41 -12.77 -8.12
N ASN A 109 9.17 -12.63 -7.03
CA ASN A 109 9.57 -13.73 -6.16
C ASN A 109 8.51 -14.13 -5.11
N LYS A 110 7.53 -13.28 -4.81
CA LYS A 110 6.47 -13.57 -3.82
C LYS A 110 5.09 -13.24 -4.39
N ARG A 111 4.19 -14.22 -4.36
CA ARG A 111 2.77 -14.09 -4.73
C ARG A 111 1.88 -14.49 -3.57
N ILE A 112 0.89 -13.67 -3.27
CA ILE A 112 -0.15 -13.97 -2.26
C ILE A 112 -1.54 -13.65 -2.82
N VAL A 113 -2.58 -14.20 -2.20
CA VAL A 113 -3.93 -13.66 -2.33
C VAL A 113 -3.96 -12.32 -1.60
N LEU A 114 -4.37 -11.27 -2.29
CA LEU A 114 -4.56 -9.93 -1.73
C LEU A 114 -5.96 -9.82 -1.13
N ALA A 115 -6.98 -10.15 -1.90
CA ALA A 115 -8.37 -10.18 -1.46
C ALA A 115 -9.21 -11.05 -2.40
N ALA A 116 -10.33 -11.58 -1.91
CA ALA A 116 -11.22 -12.40 -2.74
C ALA A 116 -12.69 -12.28 -2.33
N THR A 117 -13.60 -12.63 -3.23
CA THR A 117 -15.00 -12.92 -2.89
C THR A 117 -15.44 -14.18 -3.62
N ASP A 118 -16.15 -15.04 -2.90
CA ASP A 118 -16.84 -16.23 -3.38
C ASP A 118 -18.36 -16.01 -3.49
N VAL A 119 -18.85 -14.86 -3.05
CA VAL A 119 -20.27 -14.47 -3.11
C VAL A 119 -20.41 -13.20 -3.93
N VAL A 120 -21.14 -13.31 -5.03
CA VAL A 120 -21.52 -12.19 -5.90
C VAL A 120 -23.04 -12.03 -5.82
N PRO A 121 -23.55 -11.02 -5.09
CA PRO A 121 -24.99 -10.76 -5.03
C PRO A 121 -25.53 -10.38 -6.40
N ARG A 122 -26.72 -10.89 -6.75
CA ARG A 122 -27.40 -10.53 -8.00
C ARG A 122 -27.61 -9.02 -8.08
N GLY A 123 -27.33 -8.44 -9.25
CA GLY A 123 -27.47 -7.03 -9.50
C GLY A 123 -26.38 -6.15 -8.91
N ALA A 124 -25.36 -6.72 -8.24
CA ALA A 124 -24.31 -5.93 -7.61
C ALA A 124 -23.46 -5.19 -8.65
N THR A 125 -23.24 -3.90 -8.46
CA THR A 125 -22.29 -3.07 -9.24
C THR A 125 -21.00 -2.79 -8.48
N THR A 126 -20.97 -3.16 -7.20
CA THR A 126 -19.83 -3.06 -6.29
C THR A 126 -19.71 -4.37 -5.52
N LEU A 127 -18.49 -4.88 -5.42
CA LEU A 127 -18.16 -6.06 -4.62
C LEU A 127 -17.21 -5.68 -3.50
N LYS A 128 -17.59 -6.01 -2.27
CA LYS A 128 -16.69 -6.02 -1.13
C LYS A 128 -15.92 -7.33 -1.14
N LEU A 129 -14.61 -7.25 -1.03
CA LEU A 129 -13.74 -8.41 -0.99
C LEU A 129 -13.31 -8.70 0.44
N VAL A 130 -13.08 -9.97 0.74
CA VAL A 130 -12.46 -10.43 1.98
C VAL A 130 -10.95 -10.18 1.88
N PRO A 131 -10.37 -9.30 2.73
CA PRO A 131 -8.95 -9.01 2.72
C PRO A 131 -8.10 -10.20 3.14
N THR A 132 -6.86 -10.26 2.66
CA THR A 132 -5.84 -11.14 3.21
C THR A 132 -5.42 -10.75 4.62
N LYS A 133 -4.91 -11.72 5.38
CA LYS A 133 -4.27 -11.50 6.69
C LYS A 133 -2.74 -11.46 6.60
N GLU A 134 -2.20 -11.69 5.41
CA GLU A 134 -0.76 -11.65 5.13
C GLU A 134 -0.20 -10.22 5.26
N ASP A 135 1.06 -10.12 5.67
CA ASP A 135 1.77 -8.84 5.73
C ASP A 135 2.15 -8.37 4.31
N LEU A 136 1.73 -7.13 4.01
CA LEU A 136 1.93 -6.47 2.71
C LEU A 136 3.18 -5.58 2.65
N THR A 137 3.99 -5.52 3.70
CA THR A 137 5.18 -4.65 3.80
C THR A 137 6.09 -4.78 2.57
N ALA A 138 6.39 -6.02 2.16
CA ALA A 138 7.25 -6.31 1.00
C ALA A 138 6.68 -5.85 -0.36
N TYR A 139 5.39 -5.53 -0.44
CA TYR A 139 4.73 -5.10 -1.67
C TYR A 139 4.66 -3.58 -1.76
N LEU A 140 4.48 -2.89 -0.62
CA LEU A 140 4.30 -1.44 -0.61
C LEU A 140 5.60 -0.66 -0.39
N GLN A 141 6.53 -1.18 0.41
CA GLN A 141 7.80 -0.48 0.68
C GLN A 141 8.64 -0.18 -0.58
N PRO A 142 8.76 -1.10 -1.56
CA PRO A 142 9.49 -0.81 -2.80
C PRO A 142 8.82 0.25 -3.70
N GLY A 143 7.61 0.71 -3.36
CA GLY A 143 6.86 1.71 -4.12
C GLY A 143 6.11 1.17 -5.34
N ARG A 144 6.33 -0.08 -5.73
CA ARG A 144 5.64 -0.73 -6.85
C ARG A 144 5.44 -2.22 -6.62
N TYR A 145 4.31 -2.74 -7.07
CA TYR A 145 4.01 -4.16 -7.13
C TYR A 145 3.00 -4.44 -8.25
N TYR A 146 2.60 -5.70 -8.41
CA TYR A 146 1.66 -6.12 -9.43
C TYR A 146 0.41 -6.75 -8.83
N ILE A 147 -0.73 -6.54 -9.49
CA ILE A 147 -1.98 -7.26 -9.19
C ILE A 147 -2.36 -8.13 -10.38
N ILE A 148 -2.74 -9.37 -10.11
CA ILE A 148 -3.24 -10.32 -11.10
C ILE A 148 -4.65 -10.74 -10.69
N PRO A 149 -5.69 -10.31 -11.42
CA PRO A 149 -7.03 -10.81 -11.20
C PRO A 149 -7.15 -12.26 -11.68
N TYR A 150 -7.96 -13.04 -10.97
CA TYR A 150 -8.46 -14.33 -11.39
C TYR A 150 -9.97 -14.31 -11.27
N LEU A 151 -10.64 -14.62 -12.36
CA LEU A 151 -12.08 -14.63 -12.47
C LEU A 151 -12.57 -16.06 -12.60
N GLU A 152 -13.69 -16.34 -11.96
CA GLU A 152 -14.55 -17.43 -12.37
C GLU A 152 -15.88 -16.83 -12.83
N VAL A 153 -16.26 -17.15 -14.05
CA VAL A 153 -17.44 -16.58 -14.70
C VAL A 153 -18.39 -17.71 -15.07
N ASN A 154 -19.69 -17.43 -15.00
CA ASN A 154 -20.71 -18.41 -15.37
C ASN A 154 -20.82 -18.57 -16.89
N GLN A 155 -20.49 -17.52 -17.65
CA GLN A 155 -20.45 -17.54 -19.11
C GLN A 155 -19.30 -16.66 -19.62
N PRO A 156 -18.46 -17.17 -20.54
CA PRO A 156 -17.41 -16.35 -21.15
C PRO A 156 -18.03 -15.27 -22.05
N SER A 157 -17.39 -14.11 -22.14
CA SER A 157 -17.84 -13.00 -22.97
C SER A 157 -16.69 -12.40 -23.76
N GLN A 158 -17.00 -11.80 -24.91
CA GLN A 158 -16.06 -10.97 -25.67
C GLN A 158 -16.22 -9.47 -25.37
N ASN A 159 -17.11 -9.12 -24.44
CA ASN A 159 -17.34 -7.73 -24.05
C ASN A 159 -16.14 -7.17 -23.30
N LEU A 160 -15.93 -5.86 -23.45
CA LEU A 160 -14.98 -5.14 -22.61
C LEU A 160 -15.60 -4.97 -21.22
N ALA A 161 -14.76 -5.09 -20.20
CA ALA A 161 -15.17 -4.85 -18.83
C ALA A 161 -14.00 -4.21 -18.07
N GLU A 162 -14.30 -3.09 -17.42
CA GLU A 162 -13.33 -2.33 -16.65
C GLU A 162 -13.79 -2.29 -15.20
N LEU A 163 -12.89 -2.69 -14.30
CA LEU A 163 -13.14 -2.68 -12.87
C LEU A 163 -12.25 -1.64 -12.20
N GLN A 164 -12.82 -0.87 -11.28
CA GLN A 164 -12.06 0.00 -10.39
C GLN A 164 -11.90 -0.68 -9.04
N LEU A 165 -10.67 -1.12 -8.75
CA LEU A 165 -10.26 -1.56 -7.42
C LEU A 165 -9.91 -0.34 -6.57
N GLN A 166 -10.41 -0.31 -5.35
CA GLN A 166 -10.04 0.63 -4.28
C GLN A 166 -9.78 -0.17 -3.01
N TYR A 167 -8.72 0.15 -2.28
CA TYR A 167 -8.38 -0.56 -1.06
C TYR A 167 -7.62 0.32 -0.09
N ASP A 168 -7.84 0.03 1.19
CA ASP A 168 -7.19 0.68 2.31
C ASP A 168 -6.25 -0.30 2.99
N VAL A 169 -5.00 0.11 3.19
CA VAL A 169 -4.06 -0.62 4.03
C VAL A 169 -3.67 0.22 5.23
N ARG A 170 -3.39 -0.46 6.34
CA ARG A 170 -2.85 0.16 7.55
C ARG A 170 -1.38 -0.17 7.68
N ALA A 171 -0.55 0.85 7.72
CA ALA A 171 0.87 0.75 8.01
C ALA A 171 1.14 1.08 9.47
N GLN A 172 2.06 0.35 10.09
CA GLN A 172 2.57 0.62 11.42
C GLN A 172 4.09 0.79 11.38
N GLN A 173 4.58 1.87 11.98
CA GLN A 173 5.99 2.16 12.20
C GLN A 173 6.31 2.10 13.69
N LEU A 174 7.42 1.44 14.03
CA LEU A 174 8.00 1.37 15.38
C LEU A 174 9.42 1.92 15.41
#